data_AF-A0A3E0R250-F1
#
_entry.id   AF-A0A3E0R250-F1
#
_cell.length_a   1.000
_cell.length_b   1.000
_cell.length_c   1.000
_cell.angle_alpha   90.00
_cell.angle_beta   90.00
_cell.angle_gamma   90.00
#
_symmetry.space_group_name_H-M   'P 1'
#
loop_
_entity.id
_entity.type
_entity.pdbx_description
1 polymer ?
#
loop_
_entity_poly.entity_id
_entity_poly.type
_entity_poly.pdbx_seq_one_letter_code
_entity_poly.pdbx_strand_id
1 'polypeptide(L)'
;MMDYILSAILGLVCAFLIKLYYYQQGTIKKQLEDINKLISQKKSSEVRLGQISEHFAPLLKDFPYNTKNARFLGSPIDLVVFDIDNNRIIFIEVKTGKSSQTKKQRQIRDIIKAGNVEYEVMRICEDVTFA
;
A
#
# COMPACT_ATOMS: atom_id res chain seq x y z
N MET A 1 26.60 48.49 43.72
CA MET A 1 26.42 48.94 42.31
C MET A 1 26.89 47.88 41.32
N MET A 2 28.08 47.31 41.51
CA MET A 2 28.63 46.24 40.65
C MET A 2 27.75 44.96 40.62
N ASP A 3 27.23 44.52 41.77
CA ASP A 3 26.41 43.29 41.85
C ASP A 3 25.07 43.40 41.11
N TYR A 4 24.47 44.60 41.09
CA TYR A 4 23.23 44.88 40.34
C TYR A 4 23.45 44.86 38.82
N ILE A 5 24.63 45.29 38.36
CA ILE A 5 25.00 45.25 36.95
C ILE A 5 25.23 43.79 36.51
N LEU A 6 25.90 42.99 37.35
CA LEU A 6 26.16 41.59 37.07
C LEU A 6 24.87 40.76 36.97
N SER A 7 23.91 40.97 37.87
CA SER A 7 22.62 40.27 37.83
C SER A 7 21.77 40.66 36.62
N ALA A 8 21.80 41.93 36.19
CA ALA A 8 21.10 42.40 34.99
C ALA A 8 21.67 41.75 33.71
N ILE A 9 23.00 41.65 33.60
CA ILE A 9 23.67 40.98 32.47
C ILE A 9 23.33 39.49 32.45
N LEU A 10 23.38 38.81 33.60
CA LEU A 10 23.02 37.39 33.70
C LEU A 10 21.58 37.14 33.26
N GLY A 11 20.63 38.00 33.67
CA GLY A 11 19.23 37.92 33.26
C GLY A 11 19.05 38.04 31.75
N LEU A 12 19.74 38.99 31.11
CA LEU A 12 19.71 39.17 29.65
C LEU A 12 20.29 37.97 28.90
N VAL A 13 21.41 37.43 29.38
CA VAL A 13 22.03 36.23 28.80
C VAL A 13 21.10 35.03 28.93
N CYS A 14 20.50 34.81 30.09
CA CYS A 14 19.52 33.74 30.30
C CYS A 14 18.31 33.87 29.37
N ALA A 15 17.72 35.08 29.26
CA ALA A 15 16.60 35.32 28.35
C ALA A 15 16.96 35.06 26.88
N PHE A 16 18.16 35.44 26.47
CA PHE A 16 18.67 35.17 25.13
C PHE A 16 18.86 33.67 24.86
N LEU A 17 19.49 32.93 25.79
CA LEU A 17 19.68 31.48 25.67
C LEU A 17 18.35 30.72 25.63
N ILE A 18 17.37 31.12 26.46
CA ILE A 18 16.02 30.55 26.45
C ILE A 18 15.34 30.78 25.10
N LYS A 19 15.45 32.00 24.54
CA LYS A 19 14.91 32.31 23.21
C LYS A 19 15.57 31.48 22.11
N LEU A 20 16.89 31.30 22.16
CA LEU A 20 17.62 30.42 21.22
C LEU A 20 17.15 28.97 21.32
N TYR A 21 16.99 28.45 22.54
CA TYR A 21 16.48 27.09 22.77
C TYR A 21 15.09 26.88 22.16
N TYR A 22 14.14 27.80 22.40
CA TYR A 22 12.81 27.71 21.81
C TYR A 22 12.81 27.86 20.28
N TYR A 23 13.68 28.72 19.72
CA TYR A 23 13.83 28.89 18.27
C TYR A 23 14.34 27.59 17.60
N GLN A 24 15.33 26.94 18.20
CA GLN A 24 15.89 25.69 17.70
C GLN A 24 14.85 24.55 17.74
N GLN A 25 14.08 24.46 18.82
CA GLN A 25 13.03 23.45 18.97
C GLN A 25 11.90 23.62 17.93
N GLY A 26 11.54 24.86 17.58
CA GLY A 26 10.56 25.13 16.53
C GLY A 26 11.01 24.61 15.16
N THR A 27 12.28 24.79 14.83
CA THR A 27 12.86 24.35 13.55
C THR A 27 12.90 22.82 13.44
N ILE A 28 13.33 22.14 14.50
CA ILE A 28 13.40 20.67 14.55
C ILE A 28 12.01 20.04 14.40
N LYS A 29 11.00 20.58 15.10
CA LYS A 29 9.62 20.09 14.98
C LYS A 29 9.08 20.21 13.56
N LYS A 30 9.32 21.36 12.92
CA LYS A 30 8.89 21.59 11.54
C LYS A 30 9.54 20.61 10.56
N GLN A 31 10.85 20.37 10.70
CA GLN A 31 11.56 19.38 9.89
C GLN A 31 11.04 17.95 10.09
N LEU A 32 10.72 17.57 11.34
CA LEU A 32 10.11 16.27 11.64
C LEU A 32 8.72 16.12 11.02
N GLU A 33 7.90 17.16 11.07
CA GLU A 33 6.58 17.18 10.41
C GLU A 33 6.70 17.03 8.89
N ASP A 34 7.64 17.75 8.27
CA ASP A 34 7.90 17.65 6.83
C ASP A 34 8.38 16.24 6.43
N ILE A 35 9.30 15.64 7.21
CA ILE A 35 9.76 14.26 7.00
C ILE A 35 8.59 13.27 7.12
N ASN A 36 7.77 13.38 8.17
CA ASN A 36 6.61 12.51 8.37
C ASN A 36 5.59 12.64 7.24
N LYS A 37 5.38 13.86 6.74
CA LYS A 37 4.52 14.14 5.59
C LYS A 37 5.06 13.49 4.32
N LEU A 38 6.36 13.60 4.05
CA LEU A 38 7.02 12.97 2.91
C LEU A 38 6.94 11.44 2.98
N ILE A 39 7.17 10.84 4.16
CA ILE A 39 7.04 9.39 4.38
C ILE A 39 5.61 8.92 4.11
N SER A 40 4.62 9.64 4.64
CA SER A 40 3.19 9.33 4.42
C SER A 40 2.82 9.40 2.94
N GLN A 41 3.24 10.46 2.23
CA GLN A 41 3.01 10.62 0.80
C GLN A 41 3.67 9.52 -0.03
N LYS A 42 4.91 9.14 0.31
CA LYS A 42 5.63 8.05 -0.33
C LYS A 42 4.89 6.73 -0.15
N LYS A 43 4.49 6.39 1.08
CA LYS A 43 3.74 5.17 1.39
C LYS A 43 2.41 5.11 0.64
N SER A 44 1.69 6.23 0.57
CA SER A 44 0.43 6.33 -0.19
C SER A 44 0.65 6.13 -1.69
N SER A 45 1.76 6.62 -2.23
CA SER A 45 2.11 6.47 -3.65
C SER A 45 2.52 5.04 -3.97
N GLU A 46 3.28 4.37 -3.10
CA GLU A 46 3.62 2.95 -3.22
C GLU A 46 2.38 2.05 -3.19
N VAL A 47 1.41 2.34 -2.32
CA VAL A 47 0.12 1.61 -2.28
C VAL A 47 -0.65 1.80 -3.59
N ARG A 48 -0.75 3.04 -4.10
CA ARG A 48 -1.43 3.32 -5.37
C ARG A 48 -0.75 2.63 -6.56
N LEU A 49 0.58 2.66 -6.62
CA LEU A 49 1.34 1.96 -7.65
C LEU A 49 1.13 0.45 -7.58
N GLY A 50 1.03 -0.13 -6.38
CA GLY A 50 0.68 -1.54 -6.18
C GLY A 50 -0.69 -1.87 -6.78
N GLN A 51 -1.72 -1.12 -6.41
CA GLN A 51 -3.08 -1.33 -6.95
C GLN A 51 -3.14 -1.20 -8.47
N ILE A 52 -2.48 -0.19 -9.03
CA ILE A 52 -2.38 -0.01 -10.48
C ILE A 52 -1.66 -1.23 -11.09
N SER A 53 -0.53 -1.65 -10.54
CA SER A 53 0.20 -2.80 -11.07
C SER A 53 -0.58 -4.11 -11.06
N GLU A 54 -1.51 -4.32 -10.11
CA GLU A 54 -2.40 -5.49 -10.07
C GLU A 54 -3.33 -5.51 -11.29
N HIS A 55 -3.94 -4.36 -11.62
CA HIS A 55 -4.79 -4.23 -12.81
C HIS A 55 -4.02 -4.31 -14.13
N PHE A 56 -2.80 -3.77 -14.15
CA PHE A 56 -1.96 -3.69 -15.34
C PHE A 56 -0.96 -4.86 -15.48
N ALA A 57 -1.01 -5.84 -14.59
CA ALA A 57 -0.09 -6.99 -14.61
C ALA A 57 -0.03 -7.71 -15.97
N PRO A 58 -1.15 -7.91 -16.70
CA PRO A 58 -1.10 -8.50 -18.03
C PRO A 58 -0.28 -7.69 -19.04
N LEU A 59 -0.13 -6.37 -18.86
CA LEU A 59 0.63 -5.52 -19.79
C LEU A 59 2.14 -5.51 -19.49
N LEU A 60 2.58 -6.16 -18.41
CA LEU A 60 4.00 -6.26 -18.07
C LEU A 60 4.72 -7.15 -19.10
N LYS A 61 5.93 -6.75 -19.50
CA LYS A 61 6.75 -7.48 -20.47
C LYS A 61 6.99 -8.94 -20.09
N ASP A 62 7.08 -9.21 -18.78
CA ASP A 62 7.40 -10.53 -18.25
C ASP A 62 6.14 -11.34 -17.89
N PHE A 63 4.94 -10.89 -18.27
CA PHE A 63 3.72 -11.65 -18.04
C PHE A 63 3.72 -12.92 -18.91
N PRO A 64 3.76 -14.13 -18.31
CA PRO A 64 4.08 -15.35 -19.05
C PRO A 64 2.87 -15.94 -19.79
N TYR A 65 1.71 -15.29 -19.76
CA TYR A 65 0.47 -15.80 -20.33
C TYR A 65 -0.09 -14.86 -21.41
N ASN A 66 -0.99 -15.39 -22.25
CA ASN A 66 -1.69 -14.58 -23.22
C ASN A 66 -2.64 -13.59 -22.51
N THR A 67 -2.39 -12.31 -22.70
CA THR A 67 -3.13 -11.21 -22.07
C THR A 67 -4.61 -11.19 -22.46
N LYS A 68 -4.96 -11.67 -23.67
CA LYS A 68 -6.35 -11.78 -24.14
C LYS A 68 -7.17 -12.78 -23.34
N ASN A 69 -6.51 -13.75 -22.71
CA ASN A 69 -7.13 -14.79 -21.91
C ASN A 69 -7.13 -14.46 -20.41
N ALA A 70 -6.45 -13.38 -20.01
CA ALA A 70 -6.44 -12.89 -18.63
C ALA A 70 -7.68 -12.03 -18.35
N ARG A 71 -8.30 -12.23 -17.19
CA ARG A 71 -9.40 -11.43 -16.66
C ARG A 71 -9.05 -10.98 -15.26
N PHE A 72 -9.24 -9.71 -14.98
CA PHE A 72 -9.09 -9.14 -13.65
C PHE A 72 -10.33 -9.47 -12.80
N LEU A 73 -10.11 -9.84 -11.54
CA LEU A 73 -11.12 -10.12 -10.52
C LEU A 73 -10.95 -9.17 -9.31
N GLY A 74 -9.71 -8.98 -8.84
CA GLY A 74 -9.37 -8.20 -7.65
C GLY A 74 -9.38 -9.00 -6.34
N SER A 75 -9.30 -8.33 -5.20
CA SER A 75 -9.18 -9.02 -3.90
C SER A 75 -10.33 -10.02 -3.67
N PRO A 76 -10.04 -11.28 -3.28
CA PRO A 76 -8.77 -11.75 -2.74
C PRO A 76 -7.80 -12.43 -3.73
N ILE A 77 -8.10 -12.48 -5.04
CA ILE A 77 -7.25 -13.06 -6.09
C ILE A 77 -7.33 -12.17 -7.33
N ASP A 78 -6.23 -11.55 -7.73
CA ASP A 78 -6.26 -10.45 -8.70
C ASP A 78 -6.70 -10.83 -10.12
N LEU A 79 -6.23 -11.97 -10.65
CA LEU A 79 -6.56 -12.39 -12.02
C LEU A 79 -6.90 -13.88 -12.13
N VAL A 80 -7.64 -14.19 -13.20
CA VAL A 80 -7.80 -15.55 -13.73
C VAL A 80 -7.40 -15.56 -15.21
N VAL A 81 -6.66 -16.59 -15.63
CA VAL A 81 -6.27 -16.82 -17.03
C VAL A 81 -6.92 -18.09 -17.54
N PHE A 82 -7.69 -17.97 -18.63
CA PHE A 82 -8.34 -19.09 -19.31
C PHE A 82 -7.44 -19.59 -20.45
N ASP A 83 -6.46 -20.42 -20.11
CA ASP A 83 -5.48 -20.96 -21.06
C ASP A 83 -6.02 -22.24 -21.73
N ILE A 84 -7.02 -22.04 -22.60
CA ILE A 84 -7.77 -23.12 -23.27
C ILE A 84 -6.85 -24.00 -24.13
N ASP A 85 -5.89 -23.39 -24.81
CA ASP A 85 -4.92 -24.11 -25.67
C ASP A 85 -4.08 -25.12 -24.88
N ASN A 86 -3.86 -24.86 -23.58
CA ASN A 86 -3.14 -25.76 -22.67
C ASN A 86 -4.06 -26.48 -21.67
N ASN A 87 -5.38 -26.44 -21.90
CA ASN A 87 -6.41 -27.06 -21.07
C ASN A 87 -6.26 -26.78 -19.55
N ARG A 88 -6.02 -25.51 -19.18
CA ARG A 88 -5.84 -25.11 -17.77
C ARG A 88 -6.42 -23.73 -17.48
N ILE A 89 -6.80 -23.52 -16.23
CA ILE A 89 -7.21 -22.22 -15.69
C ILE A 89 -6.20 -21.82 -14.60
N ILE A 90 -5.62 -20.62 -14.70
CA ILE A 90 -4.62 -20.14 -13.74
C ILE A 90 -5.20 -19.00 -12.91
N PHE A 91 -5.19 -19.14 -11.60
CA PHE A 91 -5.47 -18.05 -10.65
C PHE A 91 -4.16 -17.36 -10.27
N ILE A 92 -4.12 -16.04 -10.39
CA ILE A 92 -2.91 -15.25 -10.18
C ILE A 92 -3.19 -14.17 -9.14
N GLU A 93 -2.41 -14.19 -8.08
CA GLU A 93 -2.27 -13.08 -7.15
C GLU A 93 -1.00 -12.31 -7.53
N VAL A 94 -1.13 -11.03 -7.85
CA VAL A 94 -0.03 -10.14 -8.21
C VAL A 94 0.51 -9.52 -6.94
N LYS A 95 1.83 -9.59 -6.75
CA LYS A 95 2.52 -8.98 -5.61
C LYS A 95 3.56 -8.00 -6.12
N THR A 96 3.68 -6.86 -5.44
CA THR A 96 4.74 -5.88 -5.70
C THR A 96 5.72 -5.79 -4.53
N GLY A 97 7.01 -5.70 -4.85
CA GLY A 97 8.08 -5.56 -3.84
C GLY A 97 8.12 -6.72 -2.84
N LYS A 98 7.97 -6.40 -1.55
CA LYS A 98 8.08 -7.37 -0.44
C LYS A 98 6.72 -7.81 0.14
N SER A 99 5.62 -7.56 -0.56
CA SER A 99 4.28 -7.90 -0.07
C SER A 99 4.08 -9.41 0.06
N SER A 100 3.67 -9.88 1.24
CA SER A 100 3.35 -11.29 1.50
C SER A 100 1.88 -11.60 1.18
N GLN A 101 1.58 -12.88 0.95
CA GLN A 101 0.19 -13.35 0.80
C GLN A 101 -0.59 -13.13 2.11
N THR A 102 -1.83 -12.67 2.03
CA THR A 102 -2.73 -12.58 3.18
C THR A 102 -3.17 -13.98 3.64
N LYS A 103 -3.76 -14.09 4.85
CA LYS A 103 -4.31 -15.37 5.33
C LYS A 103 -5.38 -15.92 4.37
N LYS A 104 -6.27 -15.04 3.89
CA LYS A 104 -7.34 -15.40 2.93
C LYS A 104 -6.77 -15.88 1.60
N GLN A 105 -5.74 -15.22 1.07
CA GLN A 105 -5.03 -15.64 -0.15
C GLN A 105 -4.39 -17.01 0.00
N ARG A 106 -3.74 -17.28 1.14
CA ARG A 106 -3.16 -18.61 1.42
C ARG A 106 -4.23 -19.69 1.46
N GLN A 107 -5.36 -19.43 2.13
CA GLN A 107 -6.47 -20.37 2.18
C GLN A 107 -7.01 -20.69 0.78
N ILE A 108 -7.22 -19.67 -0.07
CA ILE A 108 -7.68 -19.89 -1.45
C ILE A 108 -6.67 -20.69 -2.26
N ARG A 109 -5.37 -20.35 -2.17
CA ARG A 109 -4.31 -21.14 -2.80
C ARG A 109 -4.38 -22.62 -2.40
N ASP A 110 -4.59 -22.89 -1.12
CA ASP A 110 -4.62 -24.26 -0.59
C ASP A 110 -5.90 -25.00 -1.03
N ILE A 111 -7.05 -24.32 -1.12
CA ILE A 111 -8.30 -24.83 -1.71
C ILE A 111 -8.10 -25.22 -3.18
N ILE A 112 -7.48 -24.33 -3.97
CA ILE A 112 -7.18 -24.59 -5.39
C ILE A 112 -6.23 -25.78 -5.53
N LYS A 113 -5.16 -25.82 -4.72
CA LYS A 113 -4.18 -26.93 -4.73
C LYS A 113 -4.80 -28.27 -4.31
N ALA A 114 -5.81 -28.24 -3.45
CA ALA A 114 -6.56 -29.44 -3.07
C ALA A 114 -7.56 -29.90 -4.15
N GLY A 115 -7.75 -29.13 -5.23
CA GLY A 115 -8.71 -29.44 -6.29
C GLY A 115 -10.16 -29.09 -5.93
N ASN A 116 -10.38 -28.37 -4.82
CA ASN A 116 -11.70 -27.95 -4.37
C ASN A 116 -12.18 -26.72 -5.17
N VAL A 117 -12.27 -26.88 -6.48
CA VAL A 117 -12.73 -25.87 -7.44
C VAL A 117 -13.87 -26.47 -8.24
N GLU A 118 -15.01 -25.79 -8.24
CA GLU A 118 -16.24 -26.29 -8.84
C GLU A 118 -16.67 -25.40 -10.02
N TYR A 119 -17.36 -26.02 -10.98
CA TYR A 119 -17.99 -25.33 -12.10
C TYR A 119 -19.50 -25.49 -11.98
N GLU A 120 -20.21 -24.36 -11.88
CA GLU A 120 -21.66 -24.33 -11.76
C GLU A 120 -22.27 -23.40 -12.81
N VAL A 121 -23.39 -23.80 -13.39
CA VAL A 121 -24.17 -22.96 -14.31
C VAL A 121 -25.43 -22.51 -13.58
N MET A 122 -25.40 -21.29 -13.03
CA MET A 122 -26.58 -20.65 -12.48
C MET A 122 -27.32 -19.88 -13.57
N ARG A 123 -28.63 -20.15 -13.72
CA ARG A 123 -29.51 -19.40 -14.62
C ARG A 123 -30.28 -18.36 -13.82
N ILE A 124 -30.34 -17.14 -14.33
CA ILE A 124 -31.12 -16.06 -13.75
C ILE A 124 -32.43 -15.97 -14.56
N CYS A 125 -33.59 -16.17 -13.91
CA CYS A 125 -34.89 -15.94 -14.53
C CYS A 125 -35.22 -14.43 -14.54
N GLU A 126 -36.07 -13.98 -15.46
CA GLU A 126 -36.31 -12.55 -15.76
C GLU A 126 -36.79 -11.71 -14.56
N ASP A 127 -37.32 -12.33 -13.50
CA ASP A 127 -37.75 -11.67 -12.27
C ASP A 127 -36.61 -11.54 -11.25
N VAL A 128 -35.56 -10.78 -11.59
CA VAL A 128 -34.41 -10.57 -10.70
C VAL A 128 -34.72 -9.52 -9.64
N THR A 129 -35.08 -9.95 -8.44
CA THR A 129 -35.08 -9.08 -7.26
C THR A 129 -33.66 -9.00 -6.71
N PHE A 130 -33.02 -7.83 -6.77
CA PHE A 130 -31.75 -7.60 -6.09
C PHE A 130 -31.99 -7.56 -4.57
N ALA A 131 -31.19 -8.33 -3.82
CA ALA A 131 -31.15 -8.30 -2.36
C ALA A 131 -30.36 -7.09 -1.85
#